data_AF-A0A9N9LJS0-F1
#
_entry.id   AF-A0A9N9LJS0-F1
#
_cell.length_a   1.000
_cell.length_b   1.000
_cell.length_c   1.000
_cell.angle_alpha   90.00
_cell.angle_beta   90.00
_cell.angle_gamma   90.00
#
_symmetry.space_group_name_H-M   'P 1'
#
loop_
_entity.id
_entity.type
_entity.pdbx_description
1 polymer ?
#
loop_
_entity_poly.entity_id
_entity_poly.type
_entity_poly.pdbx_seq_one_letter_code
_entity_poly.pdbx_strand_id
1 'polypeptide(L)'
;MAYQSLKSKPGQMTPGVNPETLDGMSSIVIETMVDKLKSESFEFQPGRRVQIPKASGGTRPLTVAPPRDKLVQEAMRMVLEAVYEPIFSDNSHGFRPSRSCHTALKMVKQQFQPVN
;
A
#
# COMPACT_ATOMS: atom_id res chain seq x y z
N MET A 1 11.18 -0.18 9.82
CA MET A 1 10.34 0.82 9.14
C MET A 1 9.09 0.21 8.51
N ALA A 2 9.18 -0.69 7.52
CA ALA A 2 7.99 -1.28 6.86
C ALA A 2 6.94 -1.86 7.83
N TYR A 3 7.39 -2.70 8.76
CA TYR A 3 6.51 -3.30 9.79
C TYR A 3 5.80 -2.24 10.64
N GLN A 4 6.52 -1.18 11.02
CA GLN A 4 5.97 -0.08 11.81
C GLN A 4 4.92 0.71 11.02
N SER A 5 5.13 0.91 9.71
CA SER A 5 4.15 1.56 8.84
C SER A 5 2.88 0.73 8.66
N LEU A 6 2.99 -0.60 8.71
CA LEU A 6 1.85 -1.50 8.57
C LEU A 6 1.08 -1.67 9.88
N LYS A 7 1.76 -1.94 11.00
CA LYS A 7 1.12 -2.30 12.29
C LYS A 7 0.04 -1.30 12.75
N SER A 8 0.18 -0.03 12.35
CA SER A 8 -0.73 1.04 12.74
C SER A 8 -1.96 1.17 11.82
N LYS A 9 -2.06 0.40 10.72
CA LYS A 9 -3.14 0.50 9.74
C LYS A 9 -4.29 -0.48 10.06
N PRO A 10 -5.56 -0.05 9.92
CA PRO A 10 -6.69 -0.97 10.02
C PRO A 10 -6.64 -2.03 8.91
N GLY A 11 -7.09 -3.25 9.21
CA GLY A 11 -7.11 -4.37 8.25
C GLY A 11 -5.85 -5.23 8.21
N GLN A 12 -4.84 -4.95 9.04
CA GLN A 12 -3.68 -5.85 9.18
C GLN A 12 -3.97 -7.12 9.98
N MET A 13 -5.00 -7.08 10.82
CA MET A 13 -5.52 -8.25 11.56
C MET A 13 -6.51 -9.07 10.73
N THR A 14 -6.76 -8.71 9.46
CA THR A 14 -7.63 -9.49 8.59
C THR A 14 -6.82 -10.62 7.96
N PRO A 15 -7.18 -11.89 8.21
CA PRO A 15 -6.45 -13.02 7.65
C PRO A 15 -6.50 -13.04 6.13
N GLY A 16 -5.41 -13.50 5.52
CA GLY A 16 -5.32 -13.81 4.10
C GLY A 16 -6.06 -15.10 3.77
N VAL A 17 -5.48 -15.94 2.91
CA VAL A 17 -5.97 -17.32 2.68
C VAL A 17 -5.77 -18.17 3.93
N ASN A 18 -4.61 -18.02 4.57
CA ASN A 18 -4.27 -18.66 5.85
C ASN A 18 -4.71 -17.78 7.03
N PRO A 19 -4.90 -18.37 8.24
CA PRO A 19 -5.33 -17.64 9.44
C PRO A 19 -4.26 -16.69 10.00
N GLU A 20 -3.06 -16.65 9.43
CA GLU A 20 -1.96 -15.79 9.84
C GLU A 20 -2.30 -14.31 9.68
N THR A 21 -1.97 -13.51 10.71
CA THR A 21 -2.06 -12.05 10.67
C THR A 21 -0.73 -11.40 10.98
N LEU A 22 -0.68 -10.07 11.00
CA LEU A 22 0.58 -9.34 11.15
C LEU A 22 1.26 -9.57 12.53
N ASP A 23 0.50 -10.00 13.54
CA ASP A 23 0.99 -10.34 14.88
C ASP A 23 1.93 -11.57 14.92
N GLY A 24 1.84 -12.46 13.93
CA GLY A 24 2.75 -13.59 13.76
C GLY A 24 4.16 -13.22 13.28
N MET A 25 4.44 -11.94 13.04
CA MET A 25 5.75 -11.47 12.55
C MET A 25 6.76 -11.33 13.69
N SER A 26 7.54 -12.39 13.92
CA SER A 26 8.72 -12.36 14.79
C SER A 26 9.99 -11.93 14.03
N SER A 27 11.06 -11.64 14.76
CA SER A 27 12.38 -11.39 14.17
C SER A 27 12.86 -12.55 13.31
N ILE A 28 12.68 -13.79 13.79
CA ILE A 28 13.06 -15.02 13.07
C ILE A 28 12.33 -15.12 11.72
N VAL A 29 11.02 -14.82 11.71
CA VAL A 29 10.23 -14.84 10.46
C VAL A 29 10.75 -13.78 9.49
N ILE A 30 11.02 -12.56 9.97
CA ILE A 30 11.54 -11.47 9.15
C ILE A 30 12.93 -11.80 8.60
N GLU A 31 13.83 -12.35 9.41
CA GLU A 31 15.18 -12.77 9.00
C GLU A 31 15.10 -13.84 7.91
N THR A 32 14.25 -14.85 8.10
CA THR A 32 13.99 -15.88 7.09
C THR A 32 13.47 -15.30 5.77
N MET A 33 12.58 -14.31 5.85
CA MET A 33 12.09 -13.61 4.66
C MET A 33 13.19 -12.82 3.95
N VAL A 34 14.06 -12.15 4.72
CA VAL A 34 15.19 -11.40 4.18
C VAL A 34 16.15 -12.32 3.43
N ASP A 35 16.47 -13.49 4.00
CA ASP A 35 17.34 -14.46 3.36
C ASP A 35 16.74 -15.00 2.06
N LYS A 36 15.43 -15.28 2.05
CA LYS A 36 14.71 -15.66 0.81
C LYS A 36 14.71 -14.57 -0.24
N LEU A 37 14.58 -13.30 0.15
CA LEU A 37 14.63 -12.17 -0.79
C LEU A 37 16.04 -12.03 -1.38
N LYS A 38 17.09 -12.15 -0.55
CA LYS A 38 18.49 -12.08 -1.00
C LYS A 38 18.85 -13.24 -1.94
N SER A 39 18.31 -14.42 -1.69
CA SER A 39 18.52 -15.60 -2.53
C SER A 39 17.56 -15.68 -3.72
N GLU A 40 16.74 -14.65 -3.95
CA GLU A 40 15.70 -14.62 -5.00
C GLU A 40 14.70 -15.79 -4.93
N SER A 41 14.54 -16.43 -3.76
CA SER A 41 13.63 -17.57 -3.53
C SER A 41 12.32 -17.17 -2.84
N PHE A 42 12.11 -15.88 -2.59
CA PHE A 42 10.86 -15.38 -2.02
C PHE A 42 9.74 -15.44 -3.07
N GLU A 43 8.76 -16.29 -2.85
CA GLU A 43 7.55 -16.37 -3.68
C GLU A 43 6.38 -15.67 -3.00
N PHE A 44 5.64 -14.84 -3.74
CA PHE A 44 4.37 -14.28 -3.28
C PHE A 44 3.28 -15.35 -3.25
N GLN A 45 2.38 -15.25 -2.26
CA GLN A 45 1.28 -16.18 -2.07
C GLN A 45 -0.03 -15.61 -2.65
N PRO A 46 -0.98 -16.48 -3.07
CA PRO A 46 -2.29 -16.03 -3.50
C PRO A 46 -3.01 -15.23 -2.41
N GLY A 47 -3.64 -14.11 -2.81
CA GLY A 47 -4.50 -13.31 -1.93
C GLY A 47 -5.91 -13.88 -1.83
N ARG A 48 -6.58 -13.67 -0.69
CA ARG A 48 -7.99 -14.05 -0.49
C ARG A 48 -8.92 -12.98 -1.05
N ARG A 49 -9.89 -13.35 -1.89
CA ARG A 49 -10.91 -12.42 -2.41
C ARG A 49 -12.09 -12.29 -1.45
N VAL A 50 -12.55 -11.07 -1.23
CA VAL A 50 -13.74 -10.73 -0.43
C VAL A 50 -14.60 -9.74 -1.21
N GLN A 51 -15.91 -9.97 -1.28
CA GLN A 51 -16.83 -8.99 -1.86
C GLN A 51 -17.21 -7.96 -0.79
N ILE A 52 -16.99 -6.67 -1.06
CA ILE A 52 -17.38 -5.58 -0.17
C ILE A 52 -18.36 -4.64 -0.88
N PRO A 53 -19.35 -4.07 -0.16
CA PRO A 53 -20.34 -3.20 -0.76
C PRO A 53 -19.71 -1.90 -1.28
N LYS A 54 -20.23 -1.39 -2.39
CA LYS A 54 -19.95 -0.03 -2.86
C LYS A 54 -20.93 0.96 -2.22
N ALA A 55 -20.50 2.20 -2.01
CA ALA A 55 -21.39 3.27 -1.58
C ALA A 55 -22.52 3.55 -2.60
N SER A 56 -22.23 3.37 -3.89
CA SER A 56 -23.17 3.58 -5.00
C SER A 56 -24.09 2.38 -5.29
N GLY A 57 -24.08 1.34 -4.45
CA GLY A 57 -24.78 0.07 -4.72
C GLY A 57 -23.92 -0.96 -5.47
N GLY A 58 -24.26 -2.24 -5.28
CA GLY A 58 -23.48 -3.39 -5.77
C GLY A 58 -22.25 -3.71 -4.91
N THR A 59 -21.40 -4.61 -5.39
CA THR A 59 -20.17 -5.04 -4.70
C THR A 59 -18.90 -4.75 -5.52
N ARG A 60 -17.76 -4.70 -4.84
CA ARG A 60 -16.42 -4.75 -5.46
C ARG A 60 -15.59 -5.86 -4.82
N PRO A 61 -14.80 -6.59 -5.60
CA PRO A 61 -13.84 -7.53 -5.04
C PRO A 61 -12.69 -6.77 -4.37
N LEU A 62 -12.31 -7.19 -3.16
CA LEU A 62 -11.10 -6.79 -2.47
C LEU A 62 -10.20 -8.01 -2.33
N THR A 63 -8.94 -7.89 -2.71
CA THR A 63 -7.93 -8.94 -2.50
C THR A 63 -7.16 -8.64 -1.21
N VAL A 64 -7.23 -9.56 -0.25
CA VAL A 64 -6.48 -9.51 1.02
C VAL A 64 -5.22 -10.37 0.87
N ALA A 65 -4.06 -9.72 0.78
CA ALA A 65 -2.76 -10.39 0.72
C ALA A 65 -2.34 -10.96 2.10
N PRO A 66 -1.50 -12.01 2.13
CA PRO A 66 -0.88 -12.48 3.36
C PRO A 66 -0.02 -11.39 4.04
N PRO A 67 0.15 -11.43 5.38
CA PRO A 67 0.93 -10.42 6.10
C PRO A 67 2.39 -10.30 5.63
N ARG A 68 3.05 -11.42 5.31
CA ARG A 68 4.44 -11.45 4.83
C ARG A 68 4.58 -10.70 3.50
N ASP A 69 3.61 -10.88 2.61
CA ASP A 69 3.56 -10.25 1.30
C ASP A 69 3.29 -8.75 1.44
N LYS A 70 2.39 -8.35 2.35
CA LYS A 70 2.14 -6.93 2.68
C LYS A 70 3.41 -6.25 3.17
N LEU A 71 4.22 -6.93 3.99
CA LEU A 71 5.49 -6.39 4.50
C LEU A 71 6.49 -6.13 3.38
N VAL A 72 6.66 -7.09 2.47
CA VAL A 72 7.53 -6.94 1.29
C VAL A 72 7.00 -5.85 0.37
N GLN A 73 5.70 -5.80 0.11
CA GLN A 73 5.08 -4.75 -0.71
C GLN A 73 5.29 -3.35 -0.12
N GLU A 74 5.17 -3.19 1.20
CA GLU A 74 5.44 -1.90 1.86
C GLU A 74 6.92 -1.51 1.76
N ALA A 75 7.83 -2.48 1.86
CA ALA A 75 9.25 -2.24 1.63
C ALA A 75 9.54 -1.77 0.19
N MET A 76 8.96 -2.47 -0.80
CA MET A 76 9.04 -2.07 -2.20
C MET A 76 8.47 -0.68 -2.43
N ARG A 77 7.30 -0.37 -1.84
CA ARG A 77 6.65 0.94 -1.94
C ARG A 77 7.57 2.06 -1.47
N MET A 78 8.26 1.90 -0.35
CA MET A 78 9.20 2.91 0.17
C MET A 78 10.39 3.16 -0.78
N VAL A 79 10.94 2.10 -1.37
CA VAL A 79 12.03 2.23 -2.36
C VAL A 79 11.54 2.92 -3.63
N LEU A 80 10.39 2.49 -4.17
CA LEU A 80 9.81 3.08 -5.37
C LEU A 80 9.40 4.54 -5.15
N GLU A 81 8.86 4.90 -3.99
CA GLU A 81 8.53 6.28 -3.65
C GLU A 81 9.76 7.18 -3.70
N ALA A 82 10.89 6.75 -3.15
CA ALA A 82 12.14 7.52 -3.18
C ALA A 82 12.66 7.76 -4.63
N VAL A 83 12.38 6.84 -5.55
CA VAL A 83 12.77 6.94 -6.97
C VAL A 83 11.80 7.79 -7.77
N TYR A 84 10.49 7.60 -7.58
CA TYR A 84 9.47 8.18 -8.45
C TYR A 84 8.94 9.54 -7.96
N GLU A 85 8.94 9.80 -6.65
CA GLU A 85 8.42 11.06 -6.11
C GLU A 85 9.11 12.32 -6.70
N PRO A 86 10.45 12.35 -6.91
CA PRO A 86 11.12 13.51 -7.50
C PRO A 86 10.80 13.76 -8.98
N ILE A 87 10.28 12.75 -9.71
CA ILE A 87 10.03 12.83 -11.15
C ILE A 87 8.55 12.82 -11.50
N PHE A 88 7.66 12.60 -10.53
CA PHE A 88 6.23 12.71 -10.76
C PHE A 88 5.84 14.15 -11.10
N SER A 89 5.00 14.31 -12.12
CA SER A 89 4.39 15.60 -12.50
C SER A 89 3.78 16.30 -11.29
N ASP A 90 3.97 17.61 -11.18
CA ASP A 90 3.33 18.42 -10.13
C ASP A 90 1.80 18.38 -10.16
N ASN A 91 1.21 18.11 -11.33
CA ASN A 91 -0.23 17.96 -11.51
C ASN A 91 -0.75 16.59 -11.03
N SER A 92 0.14 15.66 -10.66
CA SER A 92 -0.22 14.38 -10.08
C SER A 92 -0.36 14.50 -8.55
N HIS A 93 -1.56 14.28 -8.01
CA HIS A 93 -1.83 14.41 -6.58
C HIS A 93 -2.26 13.09 -5.89
N GLY A 94 -2.64 12.08 -6.68
CA GLY A 94 -3.16 10.82 -6.14
C GLY A 94 -2.05 9.97 -5.51
N PHE A 95 -2.31 9.44 -4.32
CA PHE A 95 -1.45 8.44 -3.64
C PHE A 95 0.01 8.86 -3.41
N ARG A 96 0.28 10.17 -3.37
CA ARG A 96 1.63 10.72 -3.15
C ARG A 96 1.80 11.27 -1.72
N PRO A 97 3.00 11.19 -1.15
CA PRO A 97 3.31 11.84 0.12
C PRO A 97 3.01 13.35 0.03
N SER A 98 2.44 13.92 1.09
CA SER A 98 2.14 15.37 1.19
C SER A 98 1.21 15.94 0.09
N ARG A 99 0.57 15.09 -0.73
CA ARG A 99 -0.43 15.48 -1.74
C ARG A 99 -1.78 14.84 -1.39
N SER A 100 -2.87 15.52 -1.76
CA SER A 100 -4.25 15.06 -1.54
C SER A 100 -5.22 15.72 -2.52
N CYS A 101 -6.50 15.31 -2.50
CA CYS A 101 -7.55 15.96 -3.27
C CYS A 101 -7.62 17.49 -3.02
N HIS A 102 -7.35 17.93 -1.79
CA HIS A 102 -7.33 19.36 -1.45
C HIS A 102 -6.19 20.12 -2.13
N THR A 103 -5.01 19.50 -2.25
CA THR A 103 -3.89 20.11 -2.97
C THR A 103 -4.19 20.26 -4.46
N ALA A 104 -4.93 19.31 -5.05
CA ALA A 104 -5.37 19.39 -6.44
C ALA A 104 -6.40 20.53 -6.64
N LEU A 105 -7.41 20.61 -5.78
CA LEU A 105 -8.41 21.69 -5.84
C LEU A 105 -7.78 23.07 -5.66
N LYS A 106 -6.82 23.20 -4.74
CA LYS A 106 -6.08 24.45 -4.53
C LYS A 106 -5.29 24.85 -5.79
N MET A 107 -4.60 23.89 -6.43
CA MET A 107 -3.87 24.14 -7.67
C MET A 107 -4.80 24.65 -8.78
N VAL A 108 -5.93 23.96 -9.01
CA VAL A 108 -6.93 24.38 -10.01
C VAL A 108 -7.41 25.81 -9.73
N LYS A 109 -7.78 26.11 -8.48
CA LYS A 109 -8.24 27.45 -8.09
C LYS A 109 -7.19 28.54 -8.33
N GLN A 110 -5.91 28.24 -8.15
CA GLN A 110 -4.82 29.20 -8.31
C GLN A 110 -4.42 29.41 -9.77
N GLN A 111 -4.45 28.35 -10.58
CA GLN A 111 -3.96 28.36 -11.96
C GLN A 111 -5.05 28.71 -12.98
N PHE A 112 -6.30 28.34 -12.72
CA PHE A 112 -7.44 28.71 -13.55
C PHE A 112 -8.13 29.93 -12.96
N GLN A 113 -7.71 31.13 -13.39
CA GLN A 113 -8.53 32.33 -13.23
C GLN A 113 -9.44 32.48 -14.45
N PRO A 114 -10.74 32.75 -14.25
CA PRO A 114 -11.61 33.10 -15.36
C PRO A 114 -11.06 34.36 -16.02
N VAL A 115 -10.89 34.30 -17.34
CA VAL A 115 -10.64 35.50 -18.15
C VAL A 115 -11.98 36.25 -18.17
N ASN A 116 -12.00 37.45 -17.58
CA ASN A 116 -13.13 38.36 -17.72
C ASN A 116 -13.31 38.79 -19.18
#